data_AF-A0A6I6A8Z4-F1
#
_entry.id   AF-A0A6I6A8Z4-F1
#
_cell.length_a   1.000
_cell.length_b   1.000
_cell.length_c   1.000
_cell.angle_alpha   90.00
_cell.angle_beta   90.00
_cell.angle_gamma   90.00
#
_symmetry.space_group_name_H-M   'P 1'
#
loop_
_entity.id
_entity.type
_entity.pdbx_description
1 polymer ?
#
loop_
_entity_poly.entity_id
_entity_poly.type
_entity_poly.pdbx_seq_one_letter_code
_entity_poly.pdbx_strand_id
1 'polypeptide(L)'
;MSFKPLVFALSLSLLSACSQETPTADSTPEETPAAETAVEKTESPDPAIPGAQSFAENGVTAEIANWEQVQEFVQKQKGKVVVVDLWSTWCEPCIKEFPHLVELQKKYPEKVVCVSYNMNYDGSKDSPPNPIKRS
;
A
#
# COMPACT_ATOMS: atom_id res chain seq x y z
N MET A 1 54.99 3.52 35.27
CA MET A 1 54.95 2.44 36.28
C MET A 1 53.47 2.13 36.48
N SER A 2 52.86 1.18 35.74
CA SER A 2 52.88 -0.29 35.96
C SER A 2 52.42 -0.61 37.39
N PHE A 3 51.35 -1.36 37.68
CA PHE A 3 50.86 -2.62 37.09
C PHE A 3 49.34 -2.83 37.36
N LYS A 4 48.64 -3.47 36.41
CA LYS A 4 47.39 -4.28 36.58
C LYS A 4 47.79 -5.67 37.10
N PRO A 5 46.98 -6.44 37.87
CA PRO A 5 45.89 -7.26 37.29
C PRO A 5 44.70 -7.48 38.27
N LEU A 6 43.51 -7.92 37.85
CA LEU A 6 43.01 -9.30 37.97
C LEU A 6 41.56 -9.26 37.43
N VAL A 7 41.26 -9.74 36.23
CA VAL A 7 40.78 -11.10 35.92
C VAL A 7 39.64 -11.58 36.85
N PHE A 8 38.40 -11.33 36.44
CA PHE A 8 37.25 -12.21 36.68
C PHE A 8 36.61 -12.42 35.30
N ALA A 9 36.93 -13.53 34.63
CA ALA A 9 36.07 -14.71 34.55
C ALA A 9 34.73 -14.34 33.90
N LEU A 10 34.61 -14.43 32.56
CA LEU A 10 34.23 -15.66 31.84
C LEU A 10 32.85 -16.20 32.29
N SER A 11 31.78 -15.75 31.62
CA SER A 11 30.56 -16.56 31.46
C SER A 11 30.05 -16.46 30.02
N LEU A 12 30.76 -17.18 29.17
CA LEU A 12 30.38 -17.57 27.82
C LEU A 12 29.22 -18.58 27.92
N SER A 13 27.96 -18.12 27.82
CA SER A 13 26.81 -19.02 27.60
C SER A 13 26.51 -19.07 26.11
N LEU A 14 27.22 -19.99 25.47
CA LEU A 14 27.06 -20.43 24.10
C LEU A 14 25.98 -21.54 24.06
N LEU A 15 25.26 -21.58 22.94
CA LEU A 15 24.53 -22.71 22.34
C LEU A 15 23.04 -22.95 22.68
N SER A 16 22.23 -22.75 21.62
CA SER A 16 21.38 -23.78 20.98
C SER A 16 19.87 -23.68 21.18
N ALA A 17 19.20 -23.14 20.15
CA ALA A 17 17.86 -23.58 19.75
C ALA A 17 17.60 -23.21 18.28
N CYS A 18 18.13 -24.02 17.35
CA CYS A 18 17.69 -24.07 15.95
C CYS A 18 17.59 -25.54 15.52
N SER A 19 16.36 -26.04 15.35
CA SER A 19 15.91 -27.19 14.52
C SER A 19 14.43 -27.43 14.85
N GLN A 20 13.47 -26.89 14.09
CA GLN A 20 12.90 -27.42 12.83
C GLN A 20 12.41 -28.86 12.93
N GLU A 21 11.09 -29.05 12.85
CA GLU A 21 10.43 -30.12 12.09
C GLU A 21 9.06 -29.62 11.56
N THR A 22 8.91 -29.50 10.24
CA THR A 22 7.65 -29.68 9.48
C THR A 22 7.73 -31.07 8.83
N PRO A 23 6.67 -31.90 8.74
CA PRO A 23 5.52 -31.73 7.81
C PRO A 23 4.18 -32.25 8.44
N THR A 24 2.95 -32.12 7.93
CA THR A 24 2.35 -32.44 6.63
C THR A 24 0.93 -31.84 6.58
N ALA A 25 0.55 -31.49 5.36
CA ALA A 25 -0.75 -31.15 4.80
C ALA A 25 -2.06 -31.62 5.48
N ASP A 26 -3.06 -30.78 5.20
CA ASP A 26 -4.41 -31.13 4.73
C ASP A 26 -5.56 -31.06 5.73
N SER A 27 -6.36 -29.97 5.62
CA SER A 27 -7.82 -29.99 5.61
C SER A 27 -8.34 -28.55 5.44
N THR A 28 -8.67 -28.20 4.19
CA THR A 28 -9.86 -27.42 3.78
C THR A 28 -10.22 -26.12 4.51
N PRO A 29 -10.13 -24.97 3.83
CA PRO A 29 -11.11 -23.90 3.94
C PRO A 29 -12.00 -23.92 2.69
N GLU A 30 -13.16 -24.54 2.80
CA GLU A 30 -14.30 -24.31 1.91
C GLU A 30 -15.30 -23.47 2.73
N GLU A 31 -15.32 -22.17 2.48
CA GLU A 31 -16.58 -21.44 2.33
C GLU A 31 -16.31 -20.10 1.61
N THR A 32 -16.66 -20.09 0.33
CA THR A 32 -17.09 -18.89 -0.40
C THR A 32 -18.61 -19.03 -0.49
N PRO A 33 -19.40 -17.99 -0.17
CA PRO A 33 -19.80 -17.03 -1.20
C PRO A 33 -19.74 -15.58 -0.68
N ALA A 34 -19.14 -14.66 -1.43
CA ALA A 34 -19.86 -13.92 -2.47
C ALA A 34 -21.19 -13.34 -1.97
N ALA A 35 -21.11 -12.11 -1.47
CA ALA A 35 -22.17 -11.12 -1.46
C ALA A 35 -21.44 -9.77 -1.64
N GLU A 36 -21.24 -9.24 -2.84
CA GLU A 36 -22.29 -8.68 -3.70
C GLU A 36 -23.42 -8.09 -2.87
N THR A 37 -23.26 -6.84 -2.43
CA THR A 37 -24.30 -5.81 -2.57
C THR A 37 -23.68 -4.43 -2.31
N ALA A 38 -23.82 -3.57 -3.31
CA ALA A 38 -23.73 -2.12 -3.25
C ALA A 38 -22.40 -1.53 -2.76
N VAL A 39 -21.47 -1.36 -3.71
CA VAL A 39 -20.76 -0.07 -3.78
C VAL A 39 -21.82 0.97 -4.13
N GLU A 40 -22.55 1.40 -3.10
CA GLU A 40 -23.46 2.53 -3.16
C GLU A 40 -22.62 3.73 -3.59
N LYS A 41 -23.09 4.33 -4.68
CA LYS A 41 -22.62 5.60 -5.23
C LYS A 41 -22.84 6.68 -4.18
N THR A 42 -21.93 6.76 -3.22
CA THR A 42 -21.74 7.96 -2.42
C THR A 42 -20.47 8.58 -2.95
N GLU A 43 -20.68 9.56 -3.83
CA GLU A 43 -19.74 10.59 -4.23
C GLU A 43 -19.29 11.32 -2.95
N SER A 44 -18.38 10.69 -2.21
CA SER A 44 -17.49 11.43 -1.34
C SER A 44 -16.59 12.20 -2.30
N PRO A 45 -16.53 13.54 -2.24
CA PRO A 45 -15.67 14.30 -3.12
C PRO A 45 -14.24 13.87 -2.82
N ASP A 46 -13.69 13.00 -3.67
CA ASP A 46 -12.30 12.59 -3.55
C ASP A 46 -11.47 13.86 -3.64
N PRO A 47 -10.57 14.09 -2.68
CA PRO A 47 -9.78 15.30 -2.67
C PRO A 47 -8.87 15.28 -3.91
N ALA A 48 -9.15 16.16 -4.87
CA ALA A 48 -8.38 16.29 -6.10
C ALA A 48 -6.96 16.82 -5.80
N ILE A 49 -5.97 16.35 -6.54
CA ILE A 49 -4.59 16.85 -6.49
C ILE A 49 -4.54 18.18 -7.26
N PRO A 50 -4.12 19.29 -6.62
CA PRO A 50 -4.08 20.59 -7.29
C PRO A 50 -3.16 20.59 -8.52
N GLY A 51 -3.70 21.04 -9.65
CA GLY A 51 -2.95 21.21 -10.89
C GLY A 51 -2.70 19.92 -11.68
N ALA A 52 -3.26 18.79 -11.26
CA ALA A 52 -3.17 17.55 -12.00
C ALA A 52 -4.16 17.53 -13.16
N GLN A 53 -3.75 16.92 -14.28
CA GLN A 53 -4.67 16.61 -15.38
C GLN A 53 -5.45 15.36 -15.02
N SER A 54 -6.79 15.44 -15.05
CA SER A 54 -7.65 14.31 -14.74
C SER A 54 -8.12 13.59 -16.00
N PHE A 55 -8.23 12.27 -15.91
CA PHE A 55 -8.88 11.41 -16.89
C PHE A 55 -9.84 10.47 -16.16
N ALA A 56 -11.01 10.27 -16.74
CA ALA A 56 -12.03 9.40 -16.17
C ALA A 56 -12.32 8.26 -17.14
N GLU A 57 -12.18 7.03 -16.67
CA GLU A 57 -12.50 5.83 -17.44
C GLU A 57 -13.17 4.81 -16.51
N ASN A 58 -14.26 4.18 -16.98
CA ASN A 58 -14.97 3.12 -16.24
C ASN A 58 -15.36 3.50 -14.79
N GLY A 59 -15.67 4.77 -14.56
CA GLY A 59 -16.05 5.27 -13.22
C GLY A 59 -14.87 5.49 -12.27
N VAL A 60 -13.63 5.35 -12.74
CA VAL A 60 -12.41 5.69 -12.02
C VAL A 60 -11.88 7.01 -12.56
N THR A 61 -11.70 8.00 -11.69
CA THR A 61 -10.96 9.22 -12.01
C THR A 61 -9.52 9.03 -11.58
N ALA A 62 -8.59 9.30 -12.48
CA ALA A 62 -7.17 9.30 -12.21
C ALA A 62 -6.55 10.61 -12.64
N GLU A 63 -5.45 10.97 -12.00
CA GLU A 63 -4.82 12.27 -12.09
C GLU A 63 -3.33 12.11 -12.39
N ILE A 64 -2.82 12.87 -13.36
CA ILE A 64 -1.38 12.95 -13.62
C ILE A 64 -0.78 13.93 -12.63
N ALA A 65 -0.06 13.39 -11.64
CA ALA A 65 0.64 14.15 -10.63
C ALA A 65 2.11 13.73 -10.58
N ASN A 66 3.02 14.68 -10.33
CA ASN A 66 4.38 14.38 -9.94
C ASN A 66 4.49 14.13 -8.43
N TRP A 67 5.69 13.80 -7.97
CA TRP A 67 5.92 13.48 -6.57
C TRP A 67 5.67 14.69 -5.64
N GLU A 68 6.05 15.89 -6.06
CA GLU A 68 5.85 17.12 -5.29
C GLU A 68 4.35 17.38 -5.04
N GLN A 69 3.52 17.17 -6.06
CA GLN A 69 2.07 17.31 -5.95
C GLN A 69 1.46 16.28 -4.99
N VAL A 70 1.94 15.04 -4.99
CA VAL A 70 1.53 14.01 -4.02
C VAL A 70 1.95 14.40 -2.61
N GLN A 71 3.16 14.94 -2.42
CA GLN A 71 3.60 15.43 -1.12
C GLN A 71 2.75 16.60 -0.62
N GLU A 72 2.40 17.56 -1.49
CA GLU A 72 1.49 18.65 -1.14
C GLU A 72 0.11 18.15 -0.74
N PHE A 73 -0.42 17.15 -1.47
CA PHE A 73 -1.67 16.49 -1.14
C PHE A 73 -1.61 15.89 0.28
N VAL A 74 -0.58 15.09 0.57
CA VAL A 74 -0.39 14.47 1.89
C VAL A 74 -0.31 15.54 2.98
N GLN A 75 0.42 16.62 2.73
CA GLN A 75 0.57 17.72 3.69
C GLN A 75 -0.75 18.44 4.00
N LYS A 76 -1.73 18.45 3.07
CA LYS A 76 -3.05 19.05 3.26
C LYS A 76 -3.98 18.19 4.12
N GLN A 77 -3.73 16.88 4.23
CA GLN A 77 -4.54 15.97 5.06
C GLN A 77 -4.15 16.02 6.56
N LYS A 78 -4.17 17.22 7.15
CA LYS A 78 -3.81 17.41 8.57
C LYS A 78 -4.77 16.66 9.48
N GLY A 79 -4.22 15.93 10.46
CA GLY A 79 -5.00 15.16 11.43
C GLY A 79 -5.53 13.82 10.90
N LYS A 80 -5.26 13.48 9.65
CA LYS A 80 -5.59 12.18 9.05
C LYS A 80 -4.33 11.34 8.82
N VAL A 81 -4.49 10.02 8.84
CA VAL A 81 -3.49 9.08 8.35
C VAL A 81 -3.65 9.00 6.83
N VAL A 82 -2.57 9.26 6.09
CA VAL A 82 -2.58 9.09 4.63
C VAL A 82 -1.85 7.80 4.28
N VAL A 83 -2.55 6.89 3.61
CA VAL A 83 -1.97 5.67 3.05
C VAL A 83 -1.66 5.95 1.59
N VAL A 84 -0.39 5.89 1.23
CA VAL A 84 0.07 6.01 -0.16
C VAL A 84 0.45 4.63 -0.65
N ASP A 85 -0.34 4.11 -1.58
CA ASP A 85 -0.13 2.84 -2.26
C ASP A 85 0.64 3.08 -3.57
N LEU A 86 1.91 2.71 -3.58
CA LEU A 86 2.76 2.82 -4.77
C LEU A 86 2.62 1.54 -5.59
N TRP A 87 2.07 1.64 -6.79
CA TRP A 87 1.75 0.46 -7.60
C TRP A 87 2.10 0.64 -9.06
N SER A 88 1.96 -0.46 -9.81
CA SER A 88 2.21 -0.50 -11.24
C SER A 88 1.29 -1.50 -11.93
N THR A 89 1.03 -1.35 -13.24
CA THR A 89 0.07 -2.20 -13.97
C THR A 89 0.45 -3.68 -14.04
N TRP A 90 1.73 -4.01 -13.83
CA TRP A 90 2.24 -5.38 -13.71
C TRP A 90 2.26 -5.89 -12.26
N CYS A 91 1.92 -5.05 -11.27
CA CYS A 91 1.79 -5.45 -9.88
C CYS A 91 0.42 -6.09 -9.63
N GLU A 92 0.28 -7.36 -10.04
CA GLU A 92 -0.91 -8.16 -9.74
C GLU A 92 -1.29 -8.19 -8.25
N PRO A 93 -0.37 -8.40 -7.28
CA PRO A 93 -0.75 -8.35 -5.88
C PRO A 93 -1.30 -6.98 -5.46
N CYS A 94 -0.74 -5.86 -5.95
CA CYS A 94 -1.25 -4.53 -5.63
C CYS A 94 -2.72 -4.37 -6.08
N ILE A 95 -3.05 -4.82 -7.29
CA ILE A 95 -4.41 -4.74 -7.84
C ILE A 95 -5.40 -5.55 -6.99
N LYS A 96 -4.98 -6.71 -6.47
CA LYS A 96 -5.80 -7.54 -5.58
C LYS A 96 -6.07 -6.87 -4.23
N GLU A 97 -5.21 -5.94 -3.79
CA GLU A 97 -5.34 -5.23 -2.51
C GLU A 97 -6.20 -3.95 -2.60
N PHE A 98 -6.52 -3.45 -3.80
CA PHE A 98 -7.34 -2.25 -3.97
C PHE A 98 -8.69 -2.29 -3.24
N PRO A 99 -9.45 -3.41 -3.24
CA PRO A 99 -10.69 -3.51 -2.47
C PRO A 99 -10.47 -3.23 -0.98
N HIS A 100 -9.37 -3.72 -0.41
CA HIS A 100 -9.03 -3.50 1.00
C HIS A 100 -8.66 -2.05 1.29
N LEU A 101 -8.01 -1.34 0.36
CA LEU A 101 -7.76 0.11 0.49
C LEU A 101 -9.07 0.90 0.49
N VAL A 102 -9.99 0.55 -0.42
CA VAL A 102 -11.33 1.18 -0.49
C VAL A 102 -12.12 0.92 0.79
N GLU A 103 -12.11 -0.32 1.30
CA GLU A 103 -12.72 -0.69 2.56
C GLU A 103 -12.13 0.07 3.75
N LEU A 104 -10.79 0.23 3.79
CA LEU A 104 -10.11 0.96 4.85
C LEU A 104 -10.55 2.42 4.90
N GLN A 105 -10.60 3.10 3.75
CA GLN A 105 -11.06 4.49 3.67
C GLN A 105 -12.55 4.61 4.06
N LYS A 106 -13.40 3.69 3.60
CA LYS A 106 -14.83 3.64 3.98
C LYS A 106 -15.04 3.38 5.47
N LYS A 107 -14.19 2.57 6.09
CA LYS A 107 -14.26 2.25 7.53
C LYS A 107 -13.86 3.43 8.41
N TYR A 108 -12.99 4.32 7.91
CA TYR A 108 -12.45 5.44 8.65
C TYR A 108 -12.44 6.77 7.85
N PRO A 109 -13.58 7.26 7.34
CA PRO A 109 -13.62 8.36 6.36
C PRO A 109 -13.08 9.70 6.90
N GLU A 110 -13.22 9.92 8.21
CA GLU A 110 -12.72 11.12 8.86
C GLU A 110 -11.25 11.02 9.28
N LYS A 111 -10.68 9.80 9.34
CA LYS A 111 -9.35 9.55 9.90
C LYS A 111 -8.33 9.04 8.89
N VAL A 112 -8.77 8.41 7.81
CA VAL A 112 -7.90 7.78 6.81
C VAL A 112 -8.23 8.31 5.43
N VAL A 113 -7.18 8.58 4.66
CA VAL A 113 -7.25 8.90 3.22
C VAL A 113 -6.30 7.94 2.52
N CYS A 114 -6.79 7.23 1.51
CA CYS A 114 -5.98 6.33 0.68
C CYS A 114 -5.74 6.98 -0.68
N VAL A 115 -4.49 6.89 -1.17
CA VAL A 115 -4.08 7.37 -2.49
C VAL A 115 -3.30 6.27 -3.17
N SER A 116 -3.74 5.83 -4.34
CA SER A 116 -2.99 4.89 -5.19
C SER A 116 -2.23 5.66 -6.27
N TYR A 117 -0.90 5.57 -6.27
CA TYR A 117 -0.01 6.23 -7.21
C TYR A 117 0.59 5.22 -8.18
N ASN A 118 0.15 5.31 -9.44
CA ASN A 118 0.65 4.46 -10.51
C ASN A 118 2.00 4.98 -11.04
N MET A 119 3.02 4.12 -11.04
CA MET A 119 4.39 4.48 -11.44
C MET A 119 4.74 4.17 -12.91
N ASN A 120 3.77 3.75 -13.74
CA ASN A 120 4.04 3.37 -15.14
C ASN A 120 4.16 4.56 -16.08
N TYR A 121 3.56 5.70 -15.73
CA TYR A 121 3.53 6.84 -16.63
C TYR A 121 4.80 7.67 -16.48
N ASP A 122 5.60 7.71 -17.54
CA ASP A 122 6.88 8.41 -17.62
C ASP A 122 6.76 9.82 -18.23
N GLY A 123 5.56 10.26 -18.59
CA GLY A 123 5.32 11.54 -19.26
C GLY A 123 5.59 11.51 -20.77
N SER A 124 5.86 10.35 -21.36
CA SER A 124 6.06 10.22 -22.80
C SER A 124 4.73 10.35 -23.56
N LYS A 125 4.77 11.01 -24.71
CA LYS A 125 3.60 11.16 -25.59
C LYS A 125 3.18 9.83 -26.24
N ASP A 126 4.11 8.89 -26.33
CA ASP A 126 3.92 7.60 -26.99
C ASP A 126 3.25 6.56 -26.08
N SER A 127 3.18 6.82 -24.77
CA SER A 127 2.51 5.97 -23.79
C SER A 127 1.60 6.81 -22.90
N PRO A 128 0.41 7.22 -23.39
CA PRO A 128 -0.52 8.00 -22.58
C PRO A 128 -0.91 7.24 -21.31
N PRO A 129 -1.27 7.96 -20.23
CA PRO A 129 -1.68 7.32 -18.99
C PRO A 129 -2.89 6.42 -19.26
N ASN A 130 -2.78 5.14 -18.90
CA ASN A 130 -3.89 4.21 -18.96
C ASN A 130 -4.05 3.60 -17.56
N PRO A 131 -5.22 3.79 -16.91
CA PRO A 131 -5.44 3.35 -15.54
C PRO A 131 -5.40 1.82 -15.41
N ILE A 132 -5.65 1.05 -16.48
CA ILE A 132 -5.65 -0.42 -16.49
C ILE A 132 -5.01 -0.92 -17.80
N LYS A 133 -3.74 -0.60 -18.06
CA LYS A 133 -2.99 -1.26 -19.15
C LYS A 133 -2.36 -2.54 -18.63
N ARG A 134 -3.07 -3.67 -18.69
CA ARG A 134 -2.40 -4.97 -18.55
C ARG A 134 -1.45 -5.12 -19.74
N SER A 135 -0.18 -5.42 -19.44
CA SER A 135 0.86 -5.73 -20.43
C SER A 135 0.46 -6.91 -21.31
#